data_AF-A0A075MLK3-F1
#
_entry.id   AF-A0A075MLK3-F1
#
_cell.length_a   1.000
_cell.length_b   1.000
_cell.length_c   1.000
_cell.angle_alpha   90.00
_cell.angle_beta   90.00
_cell.angle_gamma   90.00
#
_symmetry.space_group_name_H-M   'P 1'
#
loop_
_entity.id
_entity.type
_entity.pdbx_description
1 polymer ?
#
loop_
_entity_poly.entity_id
_entity_poly.type
_entity_poly.pdbx_seq_one_letter_code
_entity_poly.pdbx_strand_id
1 'polypeptide(L)'
;MGYKEKNKKVVMVVANAVTHDIRVLKEAVALHKNGYEVTILGIDKKGKTLHYEGVNIILVELQSFSQVIIKPWLKNFYLIFH
;
A
#
# COMPACT_ATOMS: atom_id res chain seq x y z
N MET A 1 19.50 -22.79 -11.46
CA MET A 1 18.77 -22.57 -10.19
C MET A 1 18.74 -21.07 -9.95
N GLY A 2 17.73 -20.37 -10.50
CA GLY A 2 17.67 -18.91 -10.47
C GLY A 2 17.23 -18.43 -9.09
N TYR A 3 18.05 -17.62 -8.43
CA TYR A 3 17.61 -16.89 -7.25
C TYR A 3 16.42 -16.01 -7.66
N LYS A 4 15.21 -16.29 -7.13
CA LYS A 4 14.10 -15.34 -7.21
C LYS A 4 14.58 -14.09 -6.47
N GLU A 5 14.86 -13.01 -7.21
CA GLU A 5 15.06 -11.71 -6.58
C GLU A 5 13.88 -11.45 -5.64
N LYS A 6 14.19 -11.05 -4.42
CA LYS A 6 13.18 -10.69 -3.43
C LYS A 6 12.46 -9.46 -3.99
N ASN A 7 11.23 -9.60 -4.47
CA ASN A 7 10.44 -8.46 -4.93
C ASN A 7 10.49 -7.36 -3.85
N LYS A 8 10.99 -6.20 -4.23
CA LYS A 8 11.09 -5.05 -3.33
C LYS A 8 9.67 -4.65 -2.94
N LYS A 9 9.43 -4.48 -1.64
CA LYS A 9 8.10 -4.17 -1.10
C LYS A 9 7.94 -2.67 -0.88
N VAL A 10 6.81 -2.11 -1.29
CA VAL A 10 6.48 -0.69 -1.16
C VAL A 10 5.15 -0.53 -0.45
N VAL A 11 5.10 0.37 0.55
CA VAL A 11 3.86 0.78 1.19
C VAL A 11 3.65 2.27 0.93
N MET A 12 2.54 2.58 0.27
CA MET A 12 2.09 3.95 0.06
C MET A 12 1.08 4.29 1.16
N VAL A 13 1.33 5.37 1.90
CA VAL A 13 0.45 5.79 2.99
C VAL A 13 -0.29 7.05 2.56
N VAL A 14 -1.62 6.99 2.59
CA VAL A 14 -2.51 8.07 2.14
C VAL A 14 -3.48 8.42 3.26
N ALA A 15 -3.56 9.70 3.62
CA ALA A 15 -4.43 10.16 4.71
C ALA A 15 -5.94 10.16 4.36
N ASN A 16 -6.29 9.86 3.10
CA ASN A 16 -7.64 9.89 2.56
C ASN A 16 -8.05 8.53 1.96
N ALA A 17 -9.34 8.38 1.66
CA ALA A 17 -9.87 7.22 0.96
C ALA A 17 -9.31 7.16 -0.48
N VAL A 18 -8.38 6.24 -0.69
CA VAL A 18 -7.67 5.98 -1.96
C VAL A 18 -8.61 5.72 -3.14
N THR A 19 -9.83 5.26 -2.88
CA THR A 19 -10.86 5.02 -3.90
C THR A 19 -11.23 6.27 -4.71
N HIS A 20 -10.89 7.46 -4.25
CA HIS A 20 -11.16 8.72 -4.95
C HIS A 20 -9.92 9.37 -5.58
N ASP A 21 -8.69 8.93 -5.26
CA ASP A 21 -7.47 9.50 -5.84
C ASP A 21 -6.85 8.58 -6.89
N ILE A 22 -7.24 8.84 -8.14
CA ILE A 22 -6.76 8.12 -9.33
C ILE A 22 -5.23 8.23 -9.49
N ARG A 23 -4.58 9.27 -8.95
CA ARG A 23 -3.12 9.46 -9.10
C ARG A 23 -2.35 8.44 -8.29
N VAL A 24 -2.76 8.21 -7.04
CA VAL A 24 -2.17 7.20 -6.17
C VAL A 24 -2.30 5.81 -6.79
N LEU A 25 -3.48 5.50 -7.34
CA LEU A 25 -3.71 4.22 -8.03
C LEU A 25 -2.80 4.04 -9.24
N LYS A 26 -2.66 5.07 -10.08
CA LYS A 26 -1.77 5.03 -11.26
C LYS A 26 -0.31 4.81 -10.87
N GLU A 27 0.17 5.48 -9.84
CA GLU A 27 1.53 5.32 -9.35
C GLU A 27 1.77 3.92 -8.75
N ALA A 28 0.84 3.44 -7.93
CA ALA A 28 0.93 2.10 -7.35
C ALA A 28 0.95 1.00 -8.42
N VAL A 29 0.13 1.14 -9.46
CA VAL A 29 0.12 0.23 -10.61
C VAL A 29 1.42 0.32 -11.40
N ALA A 30 1.97 1.52 -11.60
CA ALA A 30 3.26 1.67 -12.26
C ALA A 30 4.39 0.98 -11.46
N LEU A 31 4.40 1.13 -10.14
CA LEU A 31 5.35 0.41 -9.27
C LEU A 31 5.15 -1.10 -9.36
N HIS A 32 3.91 -1.58 -9.32
CA HIS A 32 3.61 -3.01 -9.46
C HIS A 32 4.12 -3.57 -10.80
N LYS A 33 3.87 -2.86 -11.91
CA LYS A 33 4.35 -3.24 -13.25
C LYS A 33 5.88 -3.25 -13.37
N ASN A 34 6.59 -2.54 -12.49
CA ASN A 34 8.06 -2.57 -12.38
C ASN A 34 8.57 -3.67 -11.43
N GLY A 35 7.71 -4.61 -11.02
CA GLY A 35 8.10 -5.78 -10.22
C GLY A 35 8.06 -5.56 -8.70
N TYR A 36 7.56 -4.42 -8.23
CA TYR A 36 7.40 -4.18 -6.80
C TYR A 36 6.14 -4.86 -6.25
N GLU A 37 6.22 -5.33 -5.01
CA GLU A 37 5.05 -5.75 -4.24
C GLU A 37 4.47 -4.52 -3.54
N VAL A 38 3.36 -3.99 -4.05
CA VAL A 38 2.81 -2.69 -3.63
C VAL A 38 1.57 -2.87 -2.76
N THR A 39 1.56 -2.19 -1.62
CA THR A 39 0.39 -2.05 -0.76
C THR A 39 0.07 -0.58 -0.51
N ILE A 40 -1.17 -0.15 -0.74
CA ILE A 40 -1.63 1.18 -0.34
C ILE A 40 -2.35 1.07 0.99
N LEU A 41 -1.91 1.82 1.99
CA LEU A 41 -2.59 2.01 3.27
C LEU A 41 -3.33 3.35 3.25
N GLY A 42 -4.66 3.29 3.15
CA GLY A 42 -5.52 4.49 3.17
C GLY A 42 -6.42 4.53 4.39
N ILE A 43 -7.08 5.67 4.60
CA ILE A 43 -8.05 5.84 5.69
C ILE A 43 -9.48 5.76 5.14
N ASP A 44 -10.34 4.93 5.73
CA ASP A 44 -11.77 4.82 5.39
C ASP A 44 -12.59 4.53 6.67
N LYS A 45 -13.86 4.91 6.66
CA LYS A 45 -14.76 4.82 7.84
C LYS A 45 -15.14 3.40 8.25
N LYS A 46 -14.96 2.42 7.37
CA LYS A 46 -15.48 1.05 7.57
C LYS A 46 -14.41 -0.03 7.67
N GLY A 47 -13.15 0.30 7.39
CA GLY A 47 -12.07 -0.68 7.25
C GLY A 47 -12.34 -1.71 6.15
N LYS A 48 -11.57 -1.71 5.06
CA LYS A 48 -11.75 -2.72 4.00
C LYS A 48 -10.44 -3.02 3.29
N THR A 49 -10.29 -4.25 2.84
CA THR A 49 -9.21 -4.64 1.94
C THR A 49 -9.75 -4.79 0.54
N LEU A 50 -9.07 -4.20 -0.43
CA LEU A 50 -9.38 -4.28 -1.85
C LEU A 50 -8.13 -4.72 -2.62
N HIS A 51 -8.35 -5.25 -3.82
CA HIS A 51 -7.28 -5.59 -4.74
C HIS A 51 -7.58 -4.91 -6.08
N TYR A 52 -6.59 -4.19 -6.62
CA TYR A 52 -6.74 -3.41 -7.85
C TYR A 52 -5.50 -3.57 -8.73
N GLU A 53 -5.64 -4.17 -9.90
CA GLU A 53 -4.54 -4.35 -10.87
C GLU A 53 -3.23 -4.90 -10.26
N GLY A 54 -3.32 -5.90 -9.37
CA GLY A 54 -2.15 -6.49 -8.71
C GLY A 54 -1.65 -5.74 -7.47
N VAL A 55 -2.24 -4.58 -7.16
CA VAL A 55 -1.95 -3.77 -5.97
C VAL A 55 -2.91 -4.14 -4.84
N ASN A 56 -2.36 -4.32 -3.64
CA ASN A 56 -3.16 -4.48 -2.43
C ASN A 56 -3.54 -3.11 -1.86
N ILE A 57 -4.79 -2.92 -1.48
CA ILE A 57 -5.27 -1.68 -0.85
C ILE A 57 -5.88 -2.06 0.48
N ILE A 58 -5.31 -1.55 1.57
CA ILE A 58 -5.79 -1.74 2.92
C ILE A 58 -6.30 -0.39 3.40
N LEU A 59 -7.60 -0.32 3.61
CA LEU A 59 -8.25 0.84 4.18
C LEU A 59 -8.53 0.57 5.64
N VAL A 60 -8.10 1.49 6.49
CA VAL A 60 -8.23 1.36 7.95
C VAL A 60 -8.96 2.56 8.51
N GLU A 61 -9.63 2.37 9.64
CA GLU A 61 -10.23 3.48 10.36
C GLU A 61 -9.15 4.41 10.93
N LEU A 62 -9.43 5.71 10.99
CA LEU A 62 -8.50 6.73 11.48
C LEU A 62 -7.95 6.39 12.87
N GLN A 63 -8.80 5.84 13.75
CA GLN A 63 -8.41 5.42 15.10
C GLN A 63 -7.40 4.27 15.12
N SER A 64 -7.38 3.43 14.08
CA SER A 64 -6.49 2.27 13.97
C SER A 64 -5.24 2.57 13.12
N PHE A 65 -5.20 3.71 12.43
CA PHE A 65 -4.12 4.03 11.48
C PHE A 65 -2.73 4.10 12.13
N SER A 66 -2.62 4.77 13.28
CA SER A 66 -1.36 4.87 14.04
C SER A 66 -0.86 3.49 14.47
N GLN A 67 -1.76 2.60 14.87
CA GLN A 67 -1.41 1.24 15.28
C GLN A 67 -0.91 0.38 14.11
N VAL A 68 -1.40 0.63 12.89
CA VAL A 68 -1.00 -0.13 11.71
C VAL A 68 0.39 0.28 11.25
N ILE A 69 0.70 1.59 11.27
CA ILE A 69 1.99 2.13 10.82
C ILE A 69 3.16 1.69 11.71
N ILE A 70 2.92 1.50 13.01
CA ILE A 70 3.97 1.04 13.94
C ILE A 70 4.23 -0.47 13.88
N LYS A 71 3.43 -1.25 13.12
CA LYS A 71 3.57 -2.71 13.15
C LYS A 71 4.90 -3.16 12.53
N PRO A 72 5.58 -4.16 13.13
CA PRO A 72 6.92 -4.60 12.69
C PRO A 72 7.01 -5.06 11.23
N TRP A 73 5.94 -5.59 10.64
CA TRP A 73 5.91 -6.02 9.24
C TRP A 73 6.21 -4.87 8.26
N LEU A 74 5.95 -3.61 8.62
CA LEU A 74 6.26 -2.44 7.78
C LEU A 74 7.74 -2.09 7.72
N LYS A 75 8.59 -2.65 8.59
CA LYS A 75 10.02 -2.28 8.71
C LYS A 75 10.86 -2.56 7.45
N ASN A 76 10.37 -3.38 6.52
CA ASN A 76 11.07 -3.73 5.27
C ASN A 76 10.46 -3.06 4.03
N PHE A 77 9.65 -2.02 4.21
CA PHE A 77 8.97 -1.33 3.12
C PHE A 77 9.56 0.07 2.91
N TYR A 78 9.60 0.51 1.65
CA TYR A 78 9.76 1.92 1.34
C TYR A 78 8.43 2.62 1.60
N LEU A 79 8.44 3.60 2.51
CA LEU A 79 7.28 4.42 2.84
C LEU A 79 7.26 5.65 1.93
N ILE A 80 6.18 5.79 1.16
CA ILE A 80 5.92 6.98 0.33
C ILE A 80 4.68 7.66 0.89
N PHE A 81 4.80 8.96 1.19
CA PHE A 81 3.69 9.80 1.66
C PHE A 81 3.11 10.59 0.48
N HIS A 82 1.81 10.46 0.27
CA HIS A 82 1.02 11.20 -0.71
C HIS A 82 -0.12 11.98 -0.04
#